data_AF-A0A7S2Z4R5-F1
#
_entry.id   AF-A0A7S2Z4R5-F1
#
_cell.length_a   1.000
_cell.length_b   1.000
_cell.length_c   1.000
_cell.angle_alpha   90.00
_cell.angle_beta   90.00
_cell.angle_gamma   90.00
#
_symmetry.space_group_name_H-M   'P 1'
#
loop_
_entity.id
_entity.type
_entity.pdbx_description
1 polymer ?
#
loop_
_entity_poly.entity_id
_entity_poly.type
_entity_poly.pdbx_seq_one_letter_code
_entity_poly.pdbx_strand_id
1 'polypeptide(L)'
;PLVGSKGCIVVAVGVRVMYAVVLSMTFPLIHYALRETIMNLFFKPEQRTASVRWASTAVNITVAFFTALNVPNIWTPLQITGAVAAGLIGFVIPSMLHLSAPEEEKTLASKVQASLLFSLGFLVGAITIWQLFTGQLTG
;
A
#
# COMPACT_ATOMS: atom_id res chain seq x y z
N PRO A 1 -10.00 40.34 5.27
CA PRO A 1 -9.64 38.91 5.44
C PRO A 1 -8.96 38.67 6.79
N LEU A 2 -9.75 38.85 7.86
CA LEU A 2 -9.34 38.94 9.26
C LEU A 2 -9.94 37.77 10.06
N VAL A 3 -9.60 36.52 9.69
CA VAL A 3 -9.64 35.44 10.68
C VAL A 3 -8.37 35.63 11.51
N GLY A 4 -8.55 36.08 12.75
CA GLY A 4 -7.46 36.47 13.64
C GLY A 4 -6.34 35.42 13.68
N SER A 5 -5.10 35.89 13.51
CA SER A 5 -3.86 35.09 13.49
C SER A 5 -3.82 33.95 14.53
N LYS A 6 -4.42 34.13 15.70
CA LYS A 6 -4.52 33.13 16.77
C LYS A 6 -5.43 31.94 16.43
N GLY A 7 -6.57 32.16 15.76
CA GLY A 7 -7.53 31.09 15.42
C GLY A 7 -6.96 30.10 14.40
N CYS A 8 -6.23 30.60 13.40
CA CYS A 8 -5.56 29.74 12.41
C CYS A 8 -4.50 28.85 13.08
N ILE A 9 -3.74 29.37 14.03
CA ILE A 9 -2.73 28.60 14.78
C ILE A 9 -3.40 27.50 15.62
N VAL A 10 -4.49 27.82 16.32
CA VAL A 10 -5.22 26.82 17.13
C VAL A 10 -5.76 25.69 16.26
N VAL A 11 -6.37 26.01 15.12
CA VAL A 11 -6.86 24.98 14.18
C VAL A 11 -5.69 24.17 13.61
N ALA A 12 -4.59 24.81 13.21
CA ALA A 12 -3.43 24.11 12.67
C ALA A 12 -2.79 23.16 13.68
N VAL A 13 -2.66 23.58 14.95
CA VAL A 13 -2.15 22.72 16.03
C VAL A 13 -3.13 21.58 16.30
N GLY A 14 -4.43 21.86 16.34
CA GLY A 14 -5.47 20.84 16.49
C GLY A 14 -5.37 19.76 15.42
N VAL A 15 -5.30 20.15 14.14
CA VAL A 15 -5.16 19.21 13.01
C VAL A 15 -3.88 18.37 13.12
N ARG A 16 -2.75 18.98 13.50
CA ARG A 16 -1.47 18.25 13.67
C ARG A 16 -1.55 17.22 14.80
N VAL A 17 -2.15 17.57 15.93
CA VAL A 17 -2.31 16.64 17.07
C VAL A 17 -3.23 15.48 16.68
N MET A 18 -4.37 15.77 16.03
CA MET A 18 -5.30 14.74 15.55
C MET A 18 -4.59 13.79 14.57
N TYR A 19 -3.80 14.33 13.64
CA TYR A 19 -3.03 13.54 12.70
C TYR A 19 -1.99 12.66 13.39
N ALA A 20 -1.26 13.20 14.36
CA ALA A 20 -0.28 12.43 15.13
C ALA A 20 -0.93 11.26 15.90
N VAL A 21 -2.08 11.48 16.53
CA VAL A 21 -2.81 10.44 17.26
C VAL A 21 -3.32 9.36 16.31
N VAL A 22 -3.95 9.76 15.19
CA VAL A 22 -4.43 8.83 14.18
C VAL A 22 -3.29 7.97 13.64
N LEU A 23 -2.16 8.58 13.28
CA LEU A 23 -0.99 7.84 12.80
C LEU A 23 -0.43 6.89 13.87
N SER A 24 -0.36 7.33 15.13
CA SER A 24 0.16 6.50 16.22
C SER A 24 -0.71 5.27 16.49
N MET A 25 -2.02 5.32 16.27
CA MET A 25 -2.90 4.14 16.37
C MET A 25 -2.93 3.31 15.08
N THR A 26 -2.86 3.96 13.93
CA THR A 26 -2.93 3.29 12.63
C THR A 26 -1.66 2.49 12.36
N PHE A 27 -0.50 3.00 12.76
CA PHE A 27 0.79 2.33 12.60
C PHE A 27 0.83 0.90 13.22
N PRO A 28 0.51 0.69 14.51
CA PRO A 28 0.52 -0.65 15.10
C PRO A 28 -0.54 -1.57 14.49
N LEU A 29 -1.71 -1.02 14.13
CA LEU A 29 -2.77 -1.79 13.48
C LEU A 29 -2.33 -2.36 12.13
N ILE A 30 -1.74 -1.51 11.27
CA ILE A 30 -1.24 -1.94 9.95
C ILE A 30 -0.08 -2.93 10.10
N HIS A 31 0.83 -2.71 11.04
CA HIS A 31 1.95 -3.62 11.29
C HIS A 31 1.48 -5.01 11.71
N TYR A 32 0.45 -5.08 12.54
CA TYR A 32 -0.15 -6.34 12.94
C TYR A 32 -0.78 -7.08 11.75
N ALA A 33 -1.60 -6.38 10.95
CA ALA A 33 -2.25 -6.95 9.77
C ALA A 33 -1.23 -7.45 8.72
N LEU A 34 -0.20 -6.66 8.42
CA LEU A 34 0.86 -7.03 7.49
C LEU A 34 1.59 -8.30 7.94
N ARG A 35 1.93 -8.36 9.23
CA ARG A 35 2.59 -9.54 9.81
C ARG A 35 1.70 -10.79 9.67
N GLU A 36 0.41 -10.67 9.94
CA GLU A 36 -0.52 -11.80 9.80
C GLU A 36 -0.65 -12.26 8.34
N THR A 37 -0.81 -11.33 7.40
CA THR A 37 -0.88 -11.64 5.96
C THR A 37 0.41 -12.29 5.45
N ILE A 38 1.60 -11.78 5.82
CA ILE A 38 2.88 -12.37 5.43
C ILE A 38 3.05 -13.77 6.04
N MET A 39 2.73 -13.93 7.33
CA MET A 39 2.82 -15.24 7.98
C MET A 39 1.88 -16.25 7.33
N ASN A 40 0.65 -15.86 6.99
CA ASN A 40 -0.32 -16.74 6.35
C ASN A 40 0.05 -17.05 4.88
N LEU A 41 0.73 -16.14 4.18
CA LEU A 41 1.20 -16.35 2.81
C LEU A 41 2.40 -17.30 2.74
N PHE A 42 3.36 -17.17 3.67
CA PHE A 42 4.61 -17.95 3.64
C PHE A 42 4.58 -19.23 4.48
N PHE A 43 3.75 -19.30 5.52
CA PHE A 43 3.72 -20.44 6.44
C PHE A 43 2.30 -20.94 6.67
N LYS A 44 2.11 -22.26 6.54
CA LYS A 44 0.90 -22.93 7.03
C LYS A 44 0.80 -22.77 8.56
N PRO A 45 -0.41 -22.69 9.13
CA PRO A 45 -0.64 -22.34 10.54
C PRO A 45 0.10 -23.21 11.57
N GLU A 46 0.59 -24.38 11.16
CA GLU A 46 1.24 -25.40 11.99
C GLU A 46 2.70 -25.09 12.37
N GLN A 47 3.42 -24.21 11.65
CA GLN A 47 4.86 -23.91 11.88
C GLN A 47 5.13 -22.61 12.66
N ARG A 48 4.17 -22.15 13.47
CA ARG A 48 4.22 -20.84 14.15
C ARG A 48 5.15 -20.82 15.38
N THR A 49 6.44 -21.11 15.20
CA THR A 49 7.46 -21.04 16.25
C THR A 49 7.68 -19.60 16.73
N ALA A 50 7.84 -19.41 18.05
CA ALA A 50 8.04 -18.08 18.66
C ALA A 50 9.19 -17.29 18.02
N SER A 51 10.30 -17.96 17.64
CA SER A 51 11.47 -17.31 17.03
C SER A 51 11.17 -16.62 15.69
N VAL A 52 10.32 -17.22 14.83
CA VAL A 52 9.96 -16.67 13.52
C VAL A 52 9.08 -15.43 13.67
N ARG A 53 8.28 -15.40 14.73
CA ARG A 53 7.39 -14.28 15.08
C ARG A 53 8.15 -13.03 15.51
N TRP A 54 9.27 -13.20 16.23
CA TRP A 54 10.14 -12.09 16.62
C TRP A 54 10.98 -11.59 15.45
N ALA A 55 11.48 -12.49 14.61
CA ALA A 55 12.23 -12.15 13.40
C ALA A 55 11.38 -11.32 12.42
N SER A 56 10.11 -11.67 12.19
CA SER A 56 9.24 -10.92 11.27
C SER A 56 8.89 -9.52 11.77
N THR A 57 8.73 -9.34 13.09
CA THR A 57 8.53 -8.01 13.68
C THR A 57 9.81 -7.17 13.60
N ALA A 58 10.98 -7.77 13.86
CA ALA A 58 12.26 -7.08 13.75
C ALA A 58 12.51 -6.61 12.31
N VAL A 59 12.31 -7.48 11.32
CA VAL A 59 12.44 -7.12 9.90
C VAL A 59 11.46 -6.01 9.51
N ASN A 60 10.19 -6.09 9.90
CA ASN A 60 9.21 -5.04 9.60
C ASN A 60 9.60 -3.68 10.20
N ILE A 61 10.06 -3.66 11.46
CA ILE A 61 10.52 -2.43 12.11
C ILE A 61 11.76 -1.86 11.42
N THR A 62 12.73 -2.71 11.06
CA THR A 62 13.94 -2.28 10.36
C THR A 62 13.60 -1.69 8.99
N VAL A 63 12.74 -2.35 8.21
CA VAL A 63 12.29 -1.84 6.90
C VAL A 63 11.55 -0.52 7.07
N ALA A 64 10.60 -0.41 8.02
CA ALA A 64 9.88 0.82 8.27
C ALA A 64 10.82 1.98 8.68
N PHE A 65 11.84 1.70 9.49
CA PHE A 65 12.84 2.68 9.91
C PHE A 65 13.69 3.15 8.74
N PHE A 66 14.19 2.25 7.90
CA PHE A 66 14.92 2.62 6.68
C PHE A 66 14.05 3.42 5.71
N THR A 67 12.79 3.04 5.53
CA THR A 67 11.85 3.84 4.71
C THR A 67 11.68 5.23 5.31
N ALA A 68 11.51 5.37 6.63
CA ALA A 68 11.38 6.69 7.27
C ALA A 68 12.62 7.58 7.09
N LEU A 69 13.83 7.00 7.09
CA LEU A 69 15.07 7.75 6.84
C LEU A 69 15.22 8.24 5.39
N ASN A 70 14.60 7.54 4.44
CA ASN A 70 14.72 7.81 3.01
C ASN A 70 13.54 8.60 2.43
N VAL A 71 12.58 9.06 3.25
CA VAL A 71 11.37 9.75 2.79
C VAL A 71 11.50 11.27 3.00
N PRO A 72 11.96 12.03 1.98
CA PRO A 72 11.88 13.49 1.98
C PRO A 72 10.45 14.00 1.73
N ASN A 73 9.57 13.19 1.16
CA ASN A 73 8.17 13.51 0.88
C ASN A 73 7.27 12.29 1.04
N ILE A 74 6.25 12.38 1.92
CA ILE A 74 5.28 11.31 2.19
C ILE A 74 4.36 11.00 1.01
N TRP A 75 4.17 11.95 0.10
CA TRP A 75 3.24 11.84 -1.03
C TRP A 75 3.73 10.81 -2.08
N THR A 76 5.03 10.67 -2.22
CA THR A 76 5.67 9.75 -3.17
C THR A 76 5.36 8.28 -2.86
N PRO A 77 5.74 7.73 -1.70
CA PRO A 77 5.42 6.33 -1.38
C PRO A 77 3.90 6.09 -1.32
N LEU A 78 3.10 7.09 -0.91
CA LEU A 78 1.64 6.97 -0.87
C LEU A 78 1.02 6.84 -2.26
N GLN A 79 1.45 7.66 -3.23
CA GLN A 79 0.98 7.55 -4.62
C GLN A 79 1.36 6.21 -5.24
N ILE A 80 2.60 5.78 -5.04
CA ILE A 80 3.10 4.51 -5.58
C ILE A 80 2.29 3.34 -5.02
N THR A 81 2.18 3.27 -3.69
CA THR A 81 1.46 2.19 -3.02
C THR A 81 -0.02 2.24 -3.34
N GLY A 82 -0.61 3.43 -3.42
CA GLY A 82 -2.01 3.64 -3.79
C GLY A 82 -2.31 3.20 -5.23
N ALA A 83 -1.45 3.56 -6.20
CA ALA A 83 -1.59 3.17 -7.59
C ALA A 83 -1.45 1.64 -7.76
N VAL A 84 -0.47 1.03 -7.09
CA VAL A 84 -0.30 -0.43 -7.10
C VAL A 84 -1.48 -1.14 -6.43
N ALA A 85 -1.93 -0.68 -5.26
CA ALA A 85 -3.05 -1.29 -4.55
C ALA A 85 -4.38 -1.14 -5.32
N ALA A 86 -4.65 0.04 -5.87
CA ALA A 86 -5.83 0.28 -6.70
C ALA A 86 -5.78 -0.56 -7.99
N GLY A 87 -4.61 -0.71 -8.60
CA GLY A 87 -4.40 -1.59 -9.76
C GLY A 87 -4.66 -3.05 -9.42
N LEU A 88 -4.08 -3.56 -8.33
CA LEU A 88 -4.27 -4.94 -7.91
C LEU A 88 -5.73 -5.22 -7.51
N ILE A 89 -6.33 -4.41 -6.65
CA ILE A 89 -7.71 -4.65 -6.18
C ILE A 89 -8.72 -4.39 -7.30
N GLY A 90 -8.60 -3.27 -8.01
CA GLY A 90 -9.55 -2.84 -9.04
C GLY A 90 -9.54 -3.71 -10.29
N PHE A 91 -8.43 -4.41 -10.56
CA PHE A 91 -8.29 -5.19 -11.78
C PHE A 91 -8.03 -6.68 -11.57
N VAL A 92 -7.24 -7.09 -10.58
CA VAL A 92 -6.91 -8.51 -10.38
C VAL A 92 -8.09 -9.28 -9.76
N ILE A 93 -8.76 -8.72 -8.76
CA ILE A 93 -9.92 -9.37 -8.10
C ILE A 93 -11.06 -9.65 -9.09
N PRO A 94 -11.57 -8.69 -9.89
CA PRO A 94 -12.62 -8.99 -10.86
C PRO A 94 -12.16 -9.97 -11.95
N SER A 95 -10.89 -9.94 -12.36
CA SER A 95 -10.34 -10.91 -13.32
C SER A 95 -10.35 -12.33 -12.78
N MET A 96 -9.96 -12.53 -11.53
CA MET A 96 -9.96 -13.84 -10.87
C MET A 96 -11.38 -14.37 -10.65
N LEU A 97 -12.32 -13.51 -10.25
CA LEU A 97 -13.72 -13.87 -10.09
C LEU A 97 -14.33 -14.33 -11.43
N HIS A 98 -13.99 -13.63 -12.52
CA HIS A 98 -14.49 -13.97 -13.84
C HIS A 98 -13.89 -15.27 -14.41
N LEU A 99 -12.62 -15.57 -14.13
CA LEU A 99 -11.97 -16.83 -14.52
C LEU A 99 -12.42 -18.05 -13.70
N SER A 100 -12.94 -17.81 -12.49
CA SER A 100 -13.45 -18.85 -11.59
C SER A 100 -14.92 -19.20 -11.85
N ALA A 101 -15.58 -18.51 -12.80
CA ALA A 101 -16.92 -18.85 -13.27
C ALA A 101 -16.87 -20.13 -14.17
N PRO A 102 -17.88 -21.02 -14.08
CA PRO A 102 -17.92 -22.28 -14.83
C PRO A 102 -17.84 -22.08 -16.35
N GLU A 103 -17.20 -23.04 -17.05
CA GLU A 103 -16.73 -22.94 -18.44
C GLU A 103 -17.79 -22.74 -19.54
N GLU A 104 -19.08 -22.73 -19.21
CA GLU A 104 -20.17 -22.75 -20.20
C GLU A 104 -20.28 -21.47 -21.04
N GLU A 105 -19.61 -20.37 -20.64
CA GLU A 105 -19.68 -19.06 -21.30
C GLU A 105 -18.30 -18.39 -21.51
N LYS A 106 -17.26 -19.17 -21.85
CA LYS A 106 -15.90 -18.62 -22.05
C LYS A 106 -15.77 -17.82 -23.35
N THR A 107 -16.15 -16.55 -23.31
CA THR A 107 -16.00 -15.58 -24.41
C THR A 107 -14.56 -15.03 -24.47
N LEU A 108 -13.95 -14.93 -25.67
CA LEU A 108 -12.61 -14.36 -25.91
C LEU A 108 -12.39 -12.96 -25.29
N ALA A 109 -13.47 -12.21 -25.07
CA ALA A 109 -13.47 -10.91 -24.39
C ALA A 109 -12.87 -10.94 -22.98
N SER A 110 -13.09 -12.05 -22.24
CA SER A 110 -12.60 -12.25 -20.87
C SER A 110 -11.07 -12.36 -20.79
N LYS A 111 -10.48 -13.08 -21.76
CA LYS A 111 -9.04 -13.33 -21.86
C LYS A 111 -8.28 -12.07 -22.27
N VAL A 112 -8.91 -11.25 -23.11
CA VAL A 112 -8.41 -9.93 -23.51
C VAL A 112 -8.46 -8.95 -22.34
N GLN A 113 -9.53 -8.97 -21.53
CA GLN A 113 -9.60 -8.15 -20.31
C GLN A 113 -8.52 -8.54 -19.30
N ALA A 114 -8.33 -9.82 -18.97
CA ALA A 114 -7.28 -10.24 -18.04
C ALA A 114 -5.87 -9.88 -18.55
N SER A 115 -5.62 -10.01 -19.87
CA SER A 115 -4.35 -9.60 -20.49
C SER A 115 -4.15 -8.09 -20.47
N LEU A 116 -5.21 -7.30 -20.67
CA LEU A 116 -5.17 -5.83 -20.57
C LEU A 116 -4.86 -5.38 -19.15
N LEU A 117 -5.41 -6.07 -18.16
CA LEU A 117 -5.22 -5.73 -16.75
C LEU A 117 -3.83 -6.07 -16.25
N PHE A 118 -3.23 -7.15 -16.74
CA PHE A 118 -1.83 -7.46 -16.50
C PHE A 118 -0.90 -6.43 -17.15
N SER A 119 -1.14 -6.06 -18.42
CA SER A 119 -0.31 -5.08 -19.12
C SER A 119 -0.45 -3.67 -18.54
N LEU A 120 -1.65 -3.26 -18.12
CA LEU A 120 -1.87 -1.97 -17.45
C LEU A 120 -1.18 -1.91 -16.08
N GLY A 121 -1.25 -3.00 -15.30
CA GLY A 121 -0.53 -3.10 -14.02
C GLY A 121 0.99 -3.04 -14.20
N PHE A 122 1.52 -3.71 -15.23
CA PHE A 122 2.94 -3.63 -15.58
C PHE A 122 3.36 -2.23 -16.02
N LEU A 123 2.54 -1.55 -16.83
CA LEU A 123 2.79 -0.17 -17.26
C LEU A 123 2.76 0.80 -16.08
N VAL A 124 1.80 0.68 -15.16
CA VAL A 124 1.77 1.51 -13.94
C VAL A 124 3.01 1.28 -13.09
N GLY A 125 3.44 0.02 -12.91
CA GLY A 125 4.69 -0.31 -12.23
C GLY A 125 5.92 0.30 -12.91
N ALA A 126 6.00 0.19 -14.24
CA ALA A 126 7.10 0.75 -15.03
C ALA A 126 7.13 2.28 -14.99
N ILE A 127 5.99 2.95 -15.14
CA ILE A 127 5.86 4.42 -15.05
C ILE A 127 6.26 4.89 -13.65
N THR A 128 5.86 4.15 -12.62
CA THR A 128 6.20 4.47 -11.24
C THR A 128 7.71 4.38 -10.97
N ILE A 129 8.36 3.32 -11.45
CA ILE A 129 9.81 3.15 -11.36
C ILE A 129 10.54 4.22 -12.21
N TRP A 130 9.99 4.56 -13.37
CA TRP A 130 10.51 5.62 -14.23
C TRP A 130 10.43 7.01 -13.57
N GLN A 131 9.31 7.30 -12.90
CA GLN A 131 9.14 8.54 -12.15
C GLN A 131 10.05 8.63 -10.92
N LEU A 132 10.38 7.49 -10.31
CA LEU A 132 11.39 7.41 -9.25
C LEU A 132 12.79 7.80 -9.77
N PHE A 133 13.16 7.32 -10.97
CA PHE A 133 14.47 7.60 -11.57
C PHE A 133 14.60 9.02 -12.15
N THR A 134 13.50 9.61 -12.60
CA THR A 134 13.50 10.95 -13.21
C THR A 134 13.39 12.10 -12.19
N GLY A 135 13.31 11.81 -10.89
CA GLY A 135 13.32 12.83 -9.82
C GLY A 135 12.09 13.76 -9.82
N GLN A 136 11.07 13.47 -10.63
CA GLN A 136 9.86 14.31 -10.78
C GLN A 136 8.93 14.25 -9.55
N LEU A 137 9.13 13.30 -8.63
CA LEU A 137 8.36 13.17 -7.39
C LEU A 137 9.02 13.86 -6.18
N THR A 138 10.16 14.53 -6.38
CA THR A 138 10.93 15.26 -5.36
C THR A 138 10.84 16.78 -5.48
N GLY A 139 10.06 17.31 -6.43
CA GLY A 139 9.81 18.75 -6.62
C GLY A 139 8.53 19.24 -5.97
#